data_AF-A0A9X4ID47-F1
#
_entry.id   AF-A0A9X4ID47-F1
#
_cell.length_a   1.000
_cell.length_b   1.000
_cell.length_c   1.000
_cell.angle_alpha   90.00
_cell.angle_beta   90.00
_cell.angle_gamma   90.00
#
_symmetry.space_group_name_H-M   'P 1'
#
loop_
_entity.id
_entity.type
_entity.pdbx_description
1 polymer ?
#
loop_
_entity_poly.entity_id
_entity_poly.type
_entity_poly.pdbx_seq_one_letter_code
_entity_poly.pdbx_strand_id
1 'polypeptide(L)'
;MPRLEKVAGLFERTPMWCAYTGRKLKARCQITAWDTPRRDGMTTIRRTFTLRPGDTLPKRNAVIVGGQTWIVSKIPNIDTWGVHNSRAGYVAQYAEPGLVARTEEVLSGGGLPVYMSRVWVKDVKDIMTTSETQGQYYVYYTHGEPVEEGEFIDICGRLHIVRNLVSGTAGLMIAEVNELERDCVVDVLVQSEGVYDPVTETYENGDDALFKAVMMTWKDDYAHELASRAPEHTGDKRLRIAAADAGRVAQDARLVVDGAEYVVVEIDRRKHGAVSVSIRRV
;
A
#
# COMPACT_ATOMS: atom_id res chain seq x y z
N MET A 1 -28.67 -21.86 -40.23
CA MET A 1 -28.87 -21.33 -38.86
C MET A 1 -27.51 -20.96 -38.29
N PRO A 2 -27.29 -19.73 -37.79
CA PRO A 2 -26.13 -19.48 -36.95
C PRO A 2 -26.21 -20.43 -35.75
N ARG A 3 -25.17 -21.24 -35.53
CA ARG A 3 -25.13 -22.13 -34.37
C ARG A 3 -25.26 -21.27 -33.11
N LEU A 4 -26.20 -21.61 -32.23
CA LEU A 4 -26.55 -20.84 -31.03
C LEU A 4 -25.31 -20.53 -30.16
N GLU A 5 -24.32 -21.41 -30.18
CA GLU A 5 -23.00 -21.25 -29.54
C GLU A 5 -22.28 -19.94 -29.91
N LYS A 6 -22.50 -19.37 -31.11
CA LYS A 6 -21.85 -18.14 -31.58
C LYS A 6 -22.58 -16.85 -31.19
N VAL A 7 -23.81 -16.95 -30.69
CA VAL A 7 -24.64 -15.79 -30.33
C VAL A 7 -24.08 -15.08 -29.10
N ALA A 8 -23.47 -15.84 -28.17
CA ALA A 8 -22.91 -15.32 -26.93
C ALA A 8 -21.86 -14.20 -27.17
N GLY A 9 -21.00 -14.36 -28.18
CA GLY A 9 -19.96 -13.37 -28.53
C GLY A 9 -20.45 -12.14 -29.30
N LEU A 10 -21.76 -12.05 -29.63
CA LEU A 10 -22.34 -10.88 -30.28
C LEU A 10 -22.56 -9.71 -29.31
N PHE A 11 -22.62 -9.97 -28.00
CA PHE A 11 -22.94 -8.97 -26.98
C PHE A 11 -21.71 -8.24 -26.42
N GLU A 12 -20.51 -8.75 -26.69
CA GLU A 12 -19.23 -8.15 -26.27
C GLU A 12 -18.84 -6.98 -27.19
N ARG A 13 -19.63 -5.90 -27.13
CA ARG A 13 -19.47 -4.74 -28.01
C ARG A 13 -18.90 -3.52 -27.31
N THR A 14 -18.85 -3.52 -25.97
CA THR A 14 -18.38 -2.38 -25.21
C THR A 14 -16.88 -2.21 -25.42
N PRO A 15 -16.43 -1.05 -25.94
CA PRO A 15 -15.01 -0.79 -26.12
C PRO A 15 -14.29 -0.70 -24.77
N MET A 16 -13.02 -1.13 -24.78
CA MET A 16 -12.13 -1.06 -23.62
C MET A 16 -10.90 -0.24 -23.98
N TRP A 17 -10.32 0.44 -23.00
CA TRP A 17 -9.06 1.17 -23.14
C TRP A 17 -8.09 0.74 -22.04
N CYS A 18 -6.80 0.79 -22.32
CA CYS A 18 -5.77 0.61 -21.30
C CYS A 18 -5.78 1.82 -20.36
N ALA A 19 -5.92 1.61 -19.06
CA ALA A 19 -6.00 2.71 -18.10
C ALA A 19 -4.69 3.53 -18.04
N TYR A 20 -3.54 2.86 -18.18
CA TYR A 20 -2.23 3.51 -18.09
C TYR A 20 -1.80 4.26 -19.36
N THR A 21 -2.26 3.84 -20.54
CA THR A 21 -1.80 4.44 -21.81
C THR A 21 -2.89 5.18 -22.57
N GLY A 22 -4.15 5.10 -22.13
CA GLY A 22 -5.31 5.62 -22.85
C GLY A 22 -5.57 4.94 -24.19
N ARG A 23 -4.76 3.95 -24.59
CA ARG A 23 -4.89 3.30 -25.91
C ARG A 23 -6.10 2.36 -25.91
N LYS A 24 -6.93 2.49 -26.95
CA LYS A 24 -8.04 1.56 -27.19
C LYS A 24 -7.52 0.13 -27.39
N LEU A 25 -8.15 -0.81 -26.70
CA LEU A 25 -7.82 -2.24 -26.79
C LEU A 25 -8.56 -2.88 -27.96
N LYS A 26 -8.00 -3.98 -28.47
CA LYS A 26 -8.70 -4.84 -29.44
C LYS A 26 -9.85 -5.61 -28.76
N ALA A 27 -9.61 -6.03 -27.52
CA ALA A 27 -10.60 -6.67 -26.67
C ALA A 27 -11.81 -5.75 -26.44
N ARG A 28 -12.99 -6.38 -26.41
CA ARG A 28 -14.25 -5.73 -26.08
C ARG A 28 -14.95 -6.57 -25.02
N CYS A 29 -15.77 -5.94 -24.22
CA CYS A 29 -16.49 -6.64 -23.16
C CYS A 29 -18.00 -6.41 -23.20
N GLN A 30 -18.69 -7.23 -22.44
CA GLN A 30 -20.01 -6.94 -21.89
C GLN A 30 -19.85 -6.77 -20.38
N ILE A 31 -20.45 -5.72 -19.82
CA ILE A 31 -20.44 -5.50 -18.38
C ILE A 31 -21.80 -5.95 -17.84
N THR A 32 -21.79 -6.76 -16.80
CA THR A 32 -23.02 -7.04 -16.05
C THR A 32 -23.44 -5.79 -15.29
N ALA A 33 -24.63 -5.25 -15.58
CA ALA A 33 -25.11 -3.99 -15.02
C ALA A 33 -25.28 -4.04 -13.50
N TRP A 34 -25.62 -5.21 -12.97
CA TRP A 34 -25.84 -5.44 -11.54
C TRP A 34 -25.28 -6.80 -11.12
N ASP A 35 -24.61 -6.85 -9.97
CA ASP A 35 -24.10 -8.10 -9.39
C ASP A 35 -25.16 -8.69 -8.45
N THR A 36 -26.10 -9.46 -9.00
CA THR A 36 -27.42 -9.70 -8.40
C THR A 36 -27.49 -10.68 -7.22
N PRO A 37 -26.41 -11.34 -6.75
CA PRO A 37 -26.51 -11.96 -5.41
C PRO A 37 -25.31 -11.79 -4.47
N ARG A 38 -24.18 -11.20 -4.87
CA ARG A 38 -22.94 -11.18 -4.04
C ARG A 38 -22.60 -9.77 -3.58
N ARG A 39 -23.47 -9.19 -2.75
CA ARG A 39 -23.13 -7.97 -2.03
C ARG A 39 -22.12 -8.34 -0.94
N ASP A 40 -20.84 -8.14 -1.23
CA ASP A 40 -19.80 -8.16 -0.20
C ASP A 40 -20.11 -7.02 0.77
N GLY A 41 -19.99 -7.28 2.07
CA GLY A 41 -20.57 -6.44 3.13
C GLY A 41 -20.06 -5.00 3.11
N MET A 42 -18.93 -4.72 2.45
CA MET A 42 -18.30 -3.42 2.41
C MET A 42 -17.82 -3.01 1.01
N THR A 43 -18.69 -2.22 0.37
CA THR A 43 -18.39 -1.00 -0.42
C THR A 43 -17.20 -1.01 -1.38
N THR A 44 -17.10 -2.00 -2.27
CA THR A 44 -16.57 -1.74 -3.61
C THR A 44 -17.46 -2.33 -4.69
N ILE A 45 -17.67 -1.55 -5.76
CA ILE A 45 -18.38 -2.00 -6.95
C ILE A 45 -17.51 -3.06 -7.63
N ARG A 46 -17.82 -4.33 -7.39
CA ARG A 46 -17.34 -5.45 -8.20
C ARG A 46 -18.34 -5.72 -9.32
N ARG A 47 -17.83 -6.08 -10.49
CA ARG A 47 -18.61 -6.46 -11.67
C ARG A 47 -17.95 -7.64 -12.35
N THR A 48 -18.73 -8.35 -13.15
CA THR A 48 -18.19 -9.35 -14.09
C THR A 48 -18.08 -8.72 -15.47
N PHE A 49 -16.88 -8.80 -16.05
CA PHE A 49 -16.63 -8.45 -17.44
C PHE A 49 -16.60 -9.73 -18.26
N THR A 50 -17.47 -9.83 -19.25
CA THR A 50 -17.48 -10.95 -20.17
C THR A 50 -16.78 -10.56 -21.45
N LEU A 51 -15.76 -11.32 -21.85
CA LEU A 51 -14.93 -11.12 -23.04
C LEU A 51 -14.92 -12.40 -23.88
N ARG A 52 -14.47 -12.25 -25.14
CA ARG A 52 -14.23 -13.41 -26.01
C ARG A 52 -13.12 -14.28 -25.43
N PRO A 53 -13.25 -15.62 -25.49
CA PRO A 53 -12.15 -16.50 -25.14
C PRO A 53 -10.91 -16.20 -25.98
N GLY A 54 -9.78 -15.98 -25.31
CA GLY A 54 -8.49 -15.66 -25.96
C GLY A 54 -8.23 -14.17 -26.16
N ASP A 55 -9.18 -13.28 -25.86
CA ASP A 55 -8.89 -11.84 -25.81
C ASP A 55 -7.81 -11.54 -24.76
N THR A 56 -6.91 -10.62 -25.11
CA THR A 56 -5.79 -10.25 -24.24
C THR A 56 -6.06 -8.93 -23.53
N LEU A 57 -5.92 -8.96 -22.21
CA LEU A 57 -5.92 -7.78 -21.34
C LEU A 57 -4.53 -7.12 -21.32
N PRO A 58 -4.43 -5.81 -20.99
CA PRO A 58 -3.14 -5.13 -20.85
C PRO A 58 -2.31 -5.77 -19.72
N LYS A 59 -0.98 -5.63 -19.78
CA LYS A 59 -0.03 -6.28 -18.84
C LYS A 59 -0.33 -6.04 -17.35
N ARG A 60 -0.75 -4.82 -17.00
CA ARG A 60 -1.12 -4.41 -15.63
C ARG A 60 -2.62 -4.54 -15.34
N ASN A 61 -3.37 -5.19 -16.24
CA ASN A 61 -4.78 -5.57 -16.05
C ASN A 61 -5.75 -4.45 -15.62
N ALA A 62 -5.37 -3.18 -15.80
CA ALA A 62 -6.19 -2.01 -15.53
C ALA A 62 -6.76 -1.46 -16.83
N VAL A 63 -8.08 -1.28 -16.87
CA VAL A 63 -8.82 -0.87 -18.07
C VAL A 63 -9.83 0.22 -17.75
N ILE A 64 -10.13 1.04 -18.75
CA ILE A 64 -11.23 1.99 -18.71
C ILE A 64 -12.39 1.42 -19.52
N VAL A 65 -13.56 1.34 -18.91
CA VAL A 65 -14.80 0.91 -19.57
C VAL A 65 -15.95 1.75 -19.03
N GLY A 66 -16.77 2.33 -19.92
CA GLY A 66 -17.88 3.19 -19.53
C GLY A 66 -17.44 4.45 -18.75
N GLY A 67 -16.23 4.95 -19.01
CA GLY A 67 -15.66 6.12 -18.32
C GLY A 67 -15.12 5.85 -16.92
N GLN A 68 -15.18 4.61 -16.43
CA GLN A 68 -14.67 4.23 -15.11
C GLN A 68 -13.43 3.33 -15.25
N THR A 69 -12.52 3.42 -14.29
CA THR A 69 -11.32 2.58 -14.23
C THR A 69 -11.59 1.31 -13.42
N TRP A 70 -11.12 0.19 -13.94
CA TRP A 70 -11.30 -1.13 -13.37
C TRP A 70 -9.98 -1.88 -13.34
N ILE A 71 -9.67 -2.51 -12.21
CA ILE A 71 -8.69 -3.60 -12.17
C ILE A 71 -9.41 -4.91 -12.45
N VAL A 72 -8.85 -5.71 -13.36
CA VAL A 72 -9.48 -6.93 -13.85
C VAL A 72 -8.62 -8.13 -13.47
N SER A 73 -9.23 -9.14 -12.86
CA SER A 73 -8.58 -10.40 -12.53
C SER A 73 -7.88 -11.00 -13.75
N LYS A 74 -6.73 -11.64 -13.53
CA LYS A 74 -6.05 -12.37 -14.61
C LYS A 74 -6.73 -13.72 -14.90
N ILE A 75 -7.50 -14.23 -13.95
CA ILE A 75 -8.08 -15.57 -14.02
C ILE A 75 -9.47 -15.49 -14.68
N PRO A 76 -9.64 -16.02 -15.90
CA PRO A 76 -10.96 -16.14 -16.51
C PRO A 76 -11.76 -17.29 -15.90
N ASN A 77 -13.07 -17.07 -15.74
CA ASN A 77 -14.06 -18.12 -15.56
C ASN A 77 -14.69 -18.42 -16.93
N ILE A 78 -14.33 -19.56 -17.52
CA ILE A 78 -14.80 -19.94 -18.85
C ILE A 78 -16.23 -20.44 -18.78
N ASP A 79 -17.10 -19.84 -19.59
CA ASP A 79 -18.48 -20.25 -19.80
C ASP A 79 -18.54 -21.21 -20.99
N THR A 80 -19.01 -22.44 -20.77
CA THR A 80 -18.99 -23.52 -21.75
C THR A 80 -20.38 -23.86 -22.26
N TRP A 81 -20.47 -24.16 -23.55
CA TRP A 81 -21.65 -24.73 -24.19
C TRP A 81 -21.25 -26.04 -24.87
N GLY A 82 -21.43 -27.15 -24.16
CA GLY A 82 -20.86 -28.44 -24.56
C GLY A 82 -19.33 -28.37 -24.58
N VAL A 83 -18.71 -28.69 -25.72
CA VAL A 83 -17.24 -28.64 -25.91
C VAL A 83 -16.70 -27.25 -26.27
N HIS A 84 -17.59 -26.26 -26.47
CA HIS A 84 -17.20 -24.93 -26.91
C HIS A 84 -17.08 -23.96 -25.73
N ASN A 85 -15.92 -23.32 -25.62
CA ASN A 85 -15.73 -22.16 -24.75
C ASN A 85 -16.41 -20.97 -25.42
N SER A 86 -17.56 -20.56 -24.89
CA SER A 86 -18.40 -19.54 -25.52
C SER A 86 -18.01 -18.12 -25.09
N ARG A 87 -17.65 -17.95 -23.81
CA ARG A 87 -17.29 -16.67 -23.19
C ARG A 87 -16.28 -16.85 -22.06
N ALA A 88 -15.59 -15.78 -21.70
CA ALA A 88 -14.71 -15.73 -20.54
C ALA A 88 -15.16 -14.59 -19.60
N GLY A 89 -15.59 -14.95 -18.40
CA GLY A 89 -15.97 -14.01 -17.35
C GLY A 89 -14.78 -13.66 -16.46
N TYR A 90 -14.51 -12.38 -16.29
CA TYR A 90 -13.46 -11.86 -15.43
C TYR A 90 -14.06 -11.05 -14.30
N VAL A 91 -13.54 -11.22 -13.09
CA VAL A 91 -13.87 -10.34 -11.97
C VAL A 91 -13.20 -8.99 -12.22
N ALA A 92 -13.98 -7.92 -12.20
CA ALA A 92 -13.51 -6.55 -12.31
C ALA A 92 -13.88 -5.78 -11.04
N GLN A 93 -12.95 -5.01 -10.52
CA GLN A 93 -13.14 -4.19 -9.33
C GLN A 93 -12.88 -2.73 -9.68
N TYR A 94 -13.79 -1.84 -9.27
CA TYR A 94 -13.61 -0.40 -9.47
C TYR A 94 -12.30 0.05 -8.79
N ALA A 95 -11.52 0.86 -9.50
CA ALA A 95 -10.20 1.26 -9.06
C ALA A 95 -9.99 2.77 -9.19
N GLU A 96 -9.24 3.32 -8.25
CA GLU A 96 -8.82 4.70 -8.17
C GLU A 96 -7.32 4.80 -8.41
N PRO A 97 -6.83 5.96 -8.89
CA PRO A 97 -5.39 6.20 -8.98
C PRO A 97 -4.78 6.26 -7.58
N GLY A 98 -3.60 5.67 -7.43
CA GLY A 98 -2.78 5.74 -6.23
C GLY A 98 -1.30 5.62 -6.58
N LEU A 99 -0.46 5.63 -5.55
CA LEU A 99 0.98 5.47 -5.63
C LEU A 99 1.42 4.29 -4.78
N VAL A 100 2.38 3.53 -5.28
CA VAL A 100 3.17 2.58 -4.48
C VAL A 100 4.56 3.18 -4.35
N ALA A 101 5.06 3.27 -3.12
CA ALA A 101 6.29 3.99 -2.84
C ALA A 101 7.12 3.30 -1.75
N ARG A 102 8.42 3.27 -1.96
CA ARG A 102 9.41 2.97 -0.91
C ARG A 102 9.60 4.18 -0.01
N THR A 103 10.26 3.98 1.13
CA THR A 103 10.55 5.07 2.09
C THR A 103 11.14 6.31 1.43
N GLU A 104 12.18 6.16 0.61
CA GLU A 104 12.85 7.30 -0.02
C GLU A 104 11.93 8.05 -0.99
N GLU A 105 11.06 7.31 -1.69
CA GLU A 105 10.06 7.88 -2.58
C GLU A 105 8.99 8.64 -1.79
N VAL A 106 8.48 8.08 -0.69
CA VAL A 106 7.54 8.79 0.19
C VAL A 106 8.14 10.10 0.70
N LEU A 107 9.38 10.06 1.20
CA LEU A 107 10.05 11.23 1.78
C LEU A 107 10.38 12.32 0.74
N SER A 108 10.55 11.93 -0.53
CA SER A 108 10.78 12.85 -1.65
C SER A 108 9.50 13.26 -2.39
N GLY A 109 8.33 12.74 -2.01
CA GLY A 109 7.05 13.01 -2.67
C GLY A 109 6.87 12.29 -4.01
N GLY A 110 7.59 11.19 -4.22
CA GLY A 110 7.52 10.33 -5.39
C GLY A 110 6.67 9.06 -5.18
N GLY A 111 6.82 8.13 -6.12
CA GLY A 111 6.14 6.84 -6.11
C GLY A 111 5.71 6.40 -7.51
N LEU A 112 5.46 5.11 -7.68
CA LEU A 112 4.97 4.54 -8.92
C LEU A 112 3.45 4.67 -9.01
N PRO A 113 2.89 5.33 -10.05
CA PRO A 113 1.46 5.40 -10.24
C PRO A 113 0.87 4.05 -10.58
N VAL A 114 -0.14 3.65 -9.81
CA VAL A 114 -0.89 2.40 -10.00
C VAL A 114 -2.40 2.64 -9.87
N TYR A 115 -3.21 1.70 -10.35
CA TYR A 115 -4.65 1.67 -10.08
C TYR A 115 -4.96 0.57 -9.08
N MET A 116 -5.70 0.93 -8.04
CA MET A 116 -6.00 0.05 -6.92
C MET A 116 -7.36 0.37 -6.32
N SER A 117 -7.84 -0.47 -5.42
CA SER A 117 -9.15 -0.30 -4.80
C SER A 117 -9.05 -0.49 -3.30
N ARG A 118 -9.33 0.57 -2.54
CA ARG A 118 -9.26 0.56 -1.08
C ARG A 118 -10.63 0.21 -0.47
N VAL A 119 -10.62 -0.75 0.45
CA VAL A 119 -11.81 -1.22 1.18
C VAL A 119 -11.52 -1.21 2.67
N TRP A 120 -12.32 -0.52 3.46
CA TRP A 120 -12.21 -0.55 4.92
C TRP A 120 -12.55 -1.95 5.43
N VAL A 121 -11.85 -2.44 6.45
CA VAL A 121 -12.06 -3.77 7.03
C VAL A 121 -12.55 -3.65 8.46
N LYS A 122 -11.77 -2.97 9.30
CA LYS A 122 -12.06 -2.77 10.71
C LYS A 122 -11.19 -1.64 11.25
N ASP A 123 -11.56 -1.15 12.42
CA ASP A 123 -10.69 -0.31 13.23
C ASP A 123 -10.04 -1.14 14.32
N VAL A 124 -8.73 -0.96 14.50
CA VAL A 124 -7.93 -1.65 15.50
C VAL A 124 -7.56 -0.67 16.60
N LYS A 125 -7.99 -0.98 17.83
CA LYS A 125 -7.60 -0.26 19.04
C LYS A 125 -6.32 -0.84 19.63
N ASP A 126 -5.46 0.02 20.14
CA ASP A 126 -4.35 -0.39 20.99
C ASP A 126 -4.79 -0.39 22.46
N ILE A 127 -5.23 -1.53 22.96
CA ILE A 127 -5.74 -1.61 24.35
C ILE A 127 -4.69 -1.31 25.42
N MET A 128 -3.40 -1.29 25.07
CA MET A 128 -2.30 -1.14 26.04
C MET A 128 -1.79 0.29 26.13
N THR A 129 -1.69 1.00 25.00
CA THR A 129 -0.96 2.28 24.98
C THR A 129 -1.81 3.50 24.61
N THR A 130 -2.91 3.36 23.87
CA THR A 130 -3.73 4.50 23.42
C THR A 130 -5.19 4.13 23.18
N SER A 131 -6.12 5.02 23.54
CA SER A 131 -7.55 4.84 23.25
C SER A 131 -7.92 5.05 21.78
N GLU A 132 -6.96 5.49 20.95
CA GLU A 132 -7.15 5.79 19.54
C GLU A 132 -7.31 4.52 18.69
N THR A 133 -8.12 4.67 17.64
CA THR A 133 -8.40 3.64 16.66
C THR A 133 -7.61 3.89 15.39
N GLN A 134 -6.98 2.85 14.86
CA GLN A 134 -6.38 2.90 13.53
C GLN A 134 -7.20 2.08 12.55
N GLY A 135 -7.50 2.65 11.38
CA GLY A 135 -8.19 1.96 10.31
C GLY A 135 -7.29 0.93 9.64
N GLN A 136 -7.76 -0.31 9.55
CA GLN A 136 -7.17 -1.36 8.72
C GLN A 136 -7.99 -1.52 7.44
N TYR A 137 -7.30 -1.60 6.31
CA TYR A 137 -7.89 -1.66 4.99
C TYR A 137 -7.33 -2.84 4.18
N TYR A 138 -8.13 -3.28 3.22
CA TYR A 138 -7.68 -4.11 2.11
C TYR A 138 -7.55 -3.23 0.87
N VAL A 139 -6.37 -3.26 0.27
CA VAL A 139 -6.12 -2.64 -1.02
C VAL A 139 -6.02 -3.73 -2.06
N TYR A 140 -6.99 -3.77 -2.98
CA TYR A 140 -7.00 -4.70 -4.11
C TYR A 140 -6.21 -4.11 -5.26
N TYR A 141 -5.36 -4.93 -5.86
CA TYR A 141 -4.55 -4.57 -7.02
C TYR A 141 -4.33 -5.78 -7.94
N THR A 142 -3.76 -5.56 -9.11
CA THR A 142 -3.50 -6.66 -10.06
C THR A 142 -2.13 -7.27 -9.81
N HIS A 143 -1.92 -8.55 -10.16
CA HIS A 143 -0.60 -9.19 -10.09
C HIS A 143 0.51 -8.47 -10.91
N GLY A 144 0.17 -7.50 -11.76
CA GLY A 144 1.14 -6.72 -12.52
C GLY A 144 1.69 -5.50 -11.77
N GLU A 145 1.17 -5.19 -10.58
CA GLU A 145 1.66 -4.07 -9.76
C GLU A 145 2.79 -4.52 -8.83
N PRO A 146 3.87 -3.72 -8.69
CA PRO A 146 5.00 -4.05 -7.83
C PRO A 146 4.73 -3.60 -6.39
N VAL A 147 3.74 -4.21 -5.73
CA VAL A 147 3.46 -3.95 -4.30
C VAL A 147 4.21 -4.97 -3.47
N GLU A 148 5.03 -4.50 -2.53
CA GLU A 148 5.77 -5.37 -1.60
C GLU A 148 5.42 -5.10 -0.14
N GLU A 149 5.64 -6.09 0.74
CA GLU A 149 5.48 -5.91 2.18
C GLU A 149 6.50 -4.89 2.72
N GLY A 150 6.04 -4.03 3.62
CA GLY A 150 6.85 -2.97 4.22
C GLY A 150 6.99 -1.71 3.35
N GLU A 151 6.45 -1.70 2.13
CA GLU A 151 6.31 -0.50 1.30
C GLU A 151 5.03 0.29 1.64
N PHE A 152 4.91 1.48 1.06
CA PHE A 152 3.79 2.37 1.31
C PHE A 152 2.86 2.47 0.11
N ILE A 153 1.59 2.71 0.41
CA ILE A 153 0.54 2.96 -0.56
C ILE A 153 -0.13 4.28 -0.24
N ASP A 154 -0.08 5.23 -1.18
CA ASP A 154 -0.93 6.43 -1.12
C ASP A 154 -2.13 6.24 -2.05
N ILE A 155 -3.32 6.29 -1.48
CA ILE A 155 -4.56 6.30 -2.24
C ILE A 155 -5.51 7.33 -1.64
N CYS A 156 -6.04 8.20 -2.49
CA CYS A 156 -6.95 9.28 -2.09
C CYS A 156 -6.34 10.23 -1.04
N GLY A 157 -5.02 10.46 -1.11
CA GLY A 157 -4.29 11.39 -0.24
C GLY A 157 -4.14 10.87 1.19
N ARG A 158 -4.09 9.55 1.34
CA ARG A 158 -3.94 8.84 2.62
C ARG A 158 -2.84 7.82 2.45
N LEU A 159 -1.80 7.94 3.29
CA LEU A 159 -0.68 7.02 3.29
C LEU A 159 -1.01 5.78 4.12
N HIS A 160 -0.66 4.62 3.60
CA HIS A 160 -0.84 3.35 4.27
C HIS A 160 0.46 2.55 4.22
N ILE A 161 0.72 1.75 5.25
CA ILE A 161 1.85 0.81 5.29
C ILE A 161 1.36 -0.60 4.95
N VAL A 162 2.05 -1.28 4.03
CA VAL A 162 1.73 -2.66 3.64
C VAL A 162 2.25 -3.63 4.69
N ARG A 163 1.34 -4.35 5.34
CA ARG A 163 1.66 -5.30 6.42
C ARG A 163 1.78 -6.74 5.92
N ASN A 164 0.97 -7.10 4.95
CA ASN A 164 0.88 -8.48 4.46
C ASN A 164 0.29 -8.48 3.04
N LEU A 165 0.67 -9.48 2.24
CA LEU A 165 0.16 -9.69 0.90
C LEU A 165 -0.54 -11.05 0.78
N VAL A 166 -1.80 -11.01 0.33
CA VAL A 166 -2.64 -12.20 0.15
C VAL A 166 -3.10 -12.30 -1.30
N SER A 167 -2.97 -13.50 -1.89
CA SER A 167 -3.60 -13.78 -3.17
C SER A 167 -5.10 -14.01 -2.96
N GLY A 168 -5.92 -13.09 -3.47
CA GLY A 168 -7.38 -13.21 -3.39
C GLY A 168 -7.91 -14.35 -4.27
N THR A 169 -8.94 -15.04 -3.79
CA THR A 169 -9.59 -16.16 -4.49
C THR A 169 -10.22 -15.77 -5.82
N ALA A 170 -10.52 -14.48 -6.02
CA ALA A 170 -11.04 -13.91 -7.26
C ALA A 170 -9.96 -13.61 -8.32
N GLY A 171 -8.68 -13.91 -8.06
CA GLY A 171 -7.55 -13.66 -8.97
C GLY A 171 -7.07 -12.20 -9.01
N LEU A 172 -7.36 -11.45 -7.93
CA LEU A 172 -6.75 -10.16 -7.61
C LEU A 172 -5.83 -10.34 -6.40
N MET A 173 -4.81 -9.50 -6.29
CA MET A 173 -3.97 -9.44 -5.10
C MET A 173 -4.60 -8.50 -4.07
N ILE A 174 -4.34 -8.77 -2.80
CA ILE A 174 -4.83 -8.00 -1.66
C ILE A 174 -3.63 -7.62 -0.81
N ALA A 175 -3.44 -6.32 -0.57
CA ALA A 175 -2.55 -5.83 0.45
C ALA A 175 -3.37 -5.52 1.70
N GLU A 176 -3.00 -6.12 2.82
CA GLU A 176 -3.49 -5.72 4.13
C GLU A 176 -2.67 -4.52 4.59
N VAL A 177 -3.32 -3.39 4.79
CA VAL A 177 -2.64 -2.13 5.08
C VAL A 177 -3.24 -1.45 6.31
N ASN A 178 -2.39 -0.73 7.03
CA ASN A 178 -2.83 0.18 8.09
C ASN A 178 -2.77 1.61 7.56
N GLU A 179 -3.82 2.39 7.77
CA GLU A 179 -3.80 3.83 7.49
C GLU A 179 -2.91 4.54 8.51
N LEU A 180 -2.00 5.39 8.02
CA LEU A 180 -1.13 6.22 8.84
C LEU A 180 -1.78 7.57 9.11
N GLU A 181 -1.32 8.24 10.16
CA GLU A 181 -1.70 9.62 10.46
C GLU A 181 -1.41 10.55 9.28
N ARG A 182 -2.20 11.61 9.13
CA ARG A 182 -2.12 12.48 7.94
C ARG A 182 -0.80 13.25 7.87
N ASP A 183 -0.24 13.56 9.02
CA ASP A 183 1.02 14.26 9.27
C ASP A 183 2.16 13.29 9.64
N CYS A 184 2.06 12.03 9.23
CA CYS A 184 3.09 11.02 9.51
C CYS A 184 4.47 11.33 8.91
N VAL A 185 4.60 12.21 7.92
CA VAL A 185 5.91 12.64 7.42
C VAL A 185 6.40 13.83 8.23
N VAL A 186 7.42 13.60 9.05
CA VAL A 186 7.92 14.54 10.05
C VAL A 186 9.38 14.91 9.80
N ASP A 187 9.76 16.11 10.23
CA ASP A 187 11.16 16.51 10.32
C ASP A 187 11.74 16.04 11.65
N VAL A 188 12.89 15.37 11.60
CA VAL A 188 13.60 14.80 12.75
C VAL A 188 14.92 15.54 12.93
N LEU A 189 15.09 16.14 14.11
CA LEU A 189 16.32 16.77 14.52
C LEU A 189 17.11 15.81 15.41
N VAL A 190 18.32 15.44 15.00
CA VAL A 190 19.29 14.75 15.86
C VAL A 190 20.04 15.81 16.64
N GLN A 191 19.90 15.79 17.96
CA GLN A 191 20.65 16.66 18.84
C GLN A 191 22.08 16.14 18.94
N SER A 192 23.03 16.96 18.56
CA SER A 192 24.45 16.62 18.71
C SER A 192 24.89 16.87 20.15
N GLU A 193 25.61 15.91 20.73
CA GLU A 193 26.29 16.16 22.00
C GLU A 193 27.54 16.99 21.70
N GLY A 194 27.59 18.20 22.26
CA GLY A 194 28.80 19.02 22.16
C GLY A 194 29.98 18.35 22.85
N VAL A 195 31.17 18.58 22.31
CA VAL A 195 32.42 18.03 22.82
C VAL A 195 33.06 19.07 23.72
N TYR A 196 33.30 18.69 24.97
CA TYR A 196 34.12 19.48 25.88
C TYR A 196 35.59 19.16 25.64
N ASP A 197 36.38 20.17 25.28
CA ASP A 197 37.83 20.08 25.23
C ASP A 197 38.41 20.47 26.61
N PRO A 198 38.96 19.53 27.38
CA PRO A 198 39.52 19.82 28.69
C PRO A 198 40.87 20.56 28.65
N VAL A 199 41.52 20.65 27.49
CA VAL A 199 42.82 21.33 27.32
C VAL A 199 42.62 22.83 27.11
N THR A 200 41.63 23.19 26.29
CA THR A 200 41.28 24.59 26.01
C THR A 200 40.15 25.11 26.90
N GLU A 201 39.53 24.23 27.70
CA GLU A 201 38.33 24.49 28.50
C GLU A 201 37.15 25.03 27.68
N THR A 202 37.10 24.70 26.39
CA THR A 202 36.03 25.14 25.48
C THR A 202 35.02 24.04 25.24
N TYR A 203 33.74 24.41 25.19
CA TYR A 203 32.67 23.53 24.75
C TYR A 203 32.34 23.86 23.30
N GLU A 204 32.61 22.93 22.39
CA GLU A 204 32.21 23.04 21.00
C GLU A 204 30.86 22.32 20.83
N ASN A 205 29.84 23.05 20.44
CA ASN A 205 28.55 22.44 20.07
C ASN A 205 28.77 21.60 18.81
N GLY A 206 28.21 20.39 18.80
CA GLY A 206 28.17 19.62 17.56
C GLY A 206 27.10 20.17 16.61
N ASP A 207 27.24 19.85 15.32
CA ASP A 207 26.26 20.25 14.32
C ASP A 207 25.02 19.35 14.39
N ASP A 208 23.87 19.95 14.68
CA ASP A 208 22.60 19.24 14.64
C ASP A 208 22.27 18.79 13.21
N ALA A 209 21.73 17.57 13.08
CA ALA A 209 21.34 17.02 11.79
C ALA A 209 19.82 16.99 11.63
N LEU A 210 19.32 17.61 10.56
CA LEU A 210 17.90 17.57 10.20
C LEU A 210 17.67 16.63 9.01
N PHE A 211 16.68 15.76 9.11
CA PHE A 211 16.22 14.90 8.00
C PHE A 211 14.72 14.57 8.13
N LYS A 212 14.12 14.01 7.07
CA LYS A 212 12.71 13.60 7.08
C LYS A 212 12.54 12.12 7.39
N ALA A 213 11.49 11.79 8.12
CA ALA A 213 11.12 10.42 8.42
C ALA A 213 9.61 10.20 8.30
N VAL A 214 9.20 8.94 8.13
CA VAL A 214 7.79 8.56 8.31
C VAL A 214 7.62 8.07 9.74
N MET A 215 6.93 8.84 10.57
CA MET A 215 6.53 8.48 11.91
C MET A 215 5.30 7.58 11.89
N MET A 216 5.40 6.46 12.60
CA MET A 216 4.38 5.44 12.69
C MET A 216 4.18 5.03 14.16
N THR A 217 3.06 4.40 14.44
CA THR A 217 2.88 3.77 15.75
C THR A 217 3.74 2.51 15.82
N TRP A 218 4.18 2.12 17.01
CA TRP A 218 5.03 0.94 17.21
C TRP A 218 4.49 -0.32 16.52
N LYS A 219 3.17 -0.52 16.52
CA LYS A 219 2.47 -1.67 15.92
C LYS A 219 2.52 -1.73 14.39
N ASP A 220 2.67 -0.58 13.74
CA ASP A 220 2.62 -0.45 12.28
C ASP A 220 3.84 -1.02 11.57
N ASP A 221 4.95 -1.11 12.29
CA ASP A 221 6.20 -1.65 11.79
C ASP A 221 6.78 -2.72 12.72
N TYR A 222 5.90 -3.56 13.25
CA TYR A 222 6.28 -4.67 14.12
C TYR A 222 7.15 -5.70 13.37
N ALA A 223 8.29 -6.07 13.96
CA ALA A 223 9.09 -7.25 13.64
C ALA A 223 8.89 -8.29 14.75
N HIS A 224 8.98 -9.59 14.46
CA HIS A 224 8.83 -10.62 15.48
C HIS A 224 9.87 -10.46 16.60
N GLU A 225 9.40 -10.26 17.82
CA GLU A 225 10.26 -10.07 18.99
C GLU A 225 10.38 -11.35 19.83
N LEU A 226 11.55 -11.53 20.44
CA LEU A 226 11.78 -12.56 21.44
C LEU A 226 11.07 -12.19 22.76
N ALA A 227 10.59 -13.18 23.49
CA ALA A 227 9.87 -12.98 24.76
C ALA A 227 10.70 -12.28 25.86
N SER A 228 12.02 -12.20 25.71
CA SER A 228 12.94 -11.53 26.64
C SER A 228 13.06 -10.02 26.41
N ARG A 229 12.38 -9.48 25.40
CA ARG A 229 12.46 -8.05 25.06
C ARG A 229 11.64 -7.21 26.04
N ALA A 230 12.16 -6.04 26.39
CA ALA A 230 11.44 -5.09 27.22
C ALA A 230 10.14 -4.65 26.51
N PRO A 231 9.01 -4.59 27.23
CA PRO A 231 7.76 -4.15 26.63
C PRO A 231 7.86 -2.69 26.18
N GLU A 232 7.11 -2.37 25.13
CA GLU A 232 6.97 -1.00 24.64
C GLU A 232 6.15 -0.15 25.62
N HIS A 233 6.48 1.13 25.73
CA HIS A 233 5.82 2.07 26.64
C HIS A 233 4.82 2.98 25.92
N THR A 234 3.90 3.58 26.68
CA THR A 234 3.00 4.61 26.16
C THR A 234 3.80 5.78 25.59
N GLY A 235 3.55 6.10 24.32
CA GLY A 235 4.24 7.19 23.61
C GLY A 235 5.43 6.74 22.79
N ASP A 236 5.83 5.47 22.84
CA ASP A 236 6.86 4.92 21.97
C ASP A 236 6.35 4.91 20.51
N LYS A 237 7.23 5.30 19.59
CA LYS A 237 6.95 5.45 18.16
C LYS A 237 8.01 4.73 17.33
N ARG A 238 7.71 4.51 16.05
CA ARG A 238 8.69 4.03 15.07
C ARG A 238 8.88 5.06 13.96
N LEU A 239 10.13 5.33 13.61
CA LEU A 239 10.50 6.18 12.48
C LEU A 239 11.01 5.30 11.34
N ARG A 240 10.49 5.53 10.12
CA ARG A 240 11.10 5.00 8.91
C ARG A 240 11.96 6.07 8.26
N ILE A 241 13.25 5.79 8.12
CA ILE A 241 14.24 6.71 7.56
C ILE A 241 14.83 6.17 6.26
N ALA A 242 15.26 7.08 5.39
CA ALA A 242 15.98 6.75 4.16
C ALA A 242 17.31 6.05 4.49
N ALA A 243 17.79 5.18 3.60
CA ALA A 243 19.05 4.46 3.82
C ALA A 243 20.25 5.43 3.91
N ALA A 244 20.18 6.55 3.17
CA ALA A 244 21.18 7.61 3.19
C ALA A 244 21.33 8.30 4.55
N ASP A 245 20.25 8.36 5.35
CA ASP A 245 20.24 9.02 6.65
C ASP A 245 20.47 8.05 7.82
N ALA A 246 20.64 6.75 7.53
CA ALA A 246 20.89 5.72 8.53
C ALA A 246 22.12 5.99 9.40
N GLY A 247 23.15 6.63 8.85
CA GLY A 247 24.37 6.98 9.59
C GLY A 247 24.20 8.16 10.55
N ARG A 248 23.09 8.90 10.46
CA ARG A 248 22.81 10.06 11.32
C ARG A 248 22.18 9.67 12.65
N VAL A 249 21.65 8.46 12.75
CA VAL A 249 20.95 7.97 13.94
C VAL A 249 21.80 6.88 14.58
N ALA A 250 22.20 7.11 15.83
CA ALA A 250 22.89 6.13 16.66
C ALA A 250 21.96 5.62 17.76
N GLN A 251 22.29 4.45 18.31
CA GLN A 251 21.62 3.97 19.53
C GLN A 251 21.84 4.97 20.66
N ASP A 252 20.81 5.17 21.50
CA ASP A 252 20.78 6.13 22.59
C ASP A 252 20.86 7.62 22.18
N ALA A 253 20.87 7.93 20.87
CA ALA A 253 20.83 9.30 20.38
C ALA A 253 19.52 10.00 20.78
N ARG A 254 19.61 11.29 21.08
CA ARG A 254 18.45 12.14 21.36
C ARG A 254 17.91 12.77 20.07
N LEU A 255 16.61 12.65 19.89
CA LEU A 255 15.89 13.14 18.74
C LEU A 255 14.79 14.11 19.19
N VAL A 256 14.61 15.19 18.44
CA VAL A 256 13.41 16.04 18.57
C VAL A 256 12.53 15.82 17.36
N VAL A 257 11.28 15.42 17.62
CA VAL A 257 10.26 15.16 16.60
C VAL A 257 8.99 15.88 17.03
N ASP A 258 8.43 16.75 16.18
CA ASP A 258 7.25 17.56 16.47
C ASP A 258 7.30 18.32 17.81
N GLY A 259 8.50 18.75 18.21
CA GLY A 259 8.74 19.48 19.46
C GLY A 259 8.77 18.62 20.73
N ALA A 260 8.70 17.29 20.61
CA ALA A 260 8.89 16.36 21.72
C ALA A 260 10.26 15.67 21.64
N GLU A 261 10.88 15.43 22.80
CA GLU A 261 12.15 14.73 22.91
C GLU A 261 11.95 13.21 22.99
N TYR A 262 12.80 12.51 22.25
CA TYR A 262 12.84 11.06 22.18
C TYR A 262 14.28 10.56 22.27
N VAL A 263 14.44 9.33 22.75
CA VAL A 263 15.68 8.55 22.72
C VAL A 263 15.53 7.37 21.79
N VAL A 264 16.57 7.08 21.01
CA VAL A 264 16.64 5.90 20.15
C VAL A 264 16.88 4.65 21.00
N VAL A 265 15.93 3.73 20.97
CA VAL A 265 16.01 2.45 21.71
C VAL A 265 16.55 1.33 20.82
N GLU A 266 16.18 1.34 19.54
CA GLU A 266 16.53 0.27 18.60
C GLU A 266 16.60 0.78 17.17
N ILE A 267 17.47 0.14 16.37
CA ILE A 267 17.62 0.37 14.94
C ILE A 267 17.57 -0.95 14.20
N ASP A 268 16.52 -1.14 13.40
CA ASP A 268 16.27 -2.30 12.55
C ASP A 268 16.47 -1.96 11.07
N ARG A 269 17.19 -2.81 10.34
CA ARG A 269 17.31 -2.68 8.87
C ARG A 269 16.30 -3.58 8.16
N ARG A 270 15.52 -3.01 7.25
CA ARG A 270 14.59 -3.78 6.41
C ARG A 270 15.27 -4.30 5.15
N LYS A 271 14.67 -5.34 4.56
CA LYS A 271 15.17 -5.98 3.33
C LYS A 271 15.33 -4.99 2.17
N HIS A 272 14.49 -3.96 2.13
CA HIS A 272 14.48 -2.93 1.08
C HIS A 272 15.50 -1.80 1.32
N GLY A 273 16.39 -1.95 2.30
CA GLY A 273 17.43 -0.97 2.64
C GLY A 273 16.98 0.15 3.58
N ALA A 274 15.66 0.39 3.69
CA ALA A 274 15.12 1.34 4.64
C ALA A 274 15.40 0.93 6.09
N VAL A 275 15.60 1.93 6.96
CA VAL A 275 15.88 1.71 8.37
C VAL A 275 14.65 2.08 9.20
N SER A 276 14.32 1.23 10.16
CA SER A 276 13.28 1.45 11.17
C SER A 276 13.96 1.76 12.48
N VAL A 277 13.58 2.86 13.12
CA VAL A 277 14.13 3.28 14.40
C VAL A 277 13.01 3.29 15.41
N SER A 278 13.15 2.52 16.48
CA SER A 278 12.24 2.55 17.62
C SER A 278 12.69 3.68 18.56
N ILE A 279 11.78 4.61 18.84
CA ILE A 279 12.06 5.79 19.65
C ILE A 279 11.14 5.83 20.87
N ARG A 280 11.71 6.22 22.01
CA ARG A 280 11.02 6.32 23.29
C ARG A 280 10.98 7.76 23.77
N ARG A 281 9.80 8.20 24.19
CA ARG A 281 9.61 9.55 24.70
C ARG A 281 10.38 9.73 26.03
N VAL A 282 11.07 10.86 26.17
CA VAL A 282 11.80 11.27 27.38
C VAL A 282 10.95 12.22 28.23
#